data_AF-A0A328MBG3-F1
#
_entry.id   AF-A0A328MBG3-F1
#
_cell.length_a   1.000
_cell.length_b   1.000
_cell.length_c   1.000
_cell.angle_alpha   90.00
_cell.angle_beta   90.00
_cell.angle_gamma   90.00
#
_symmetry.space_group_name_H-M   'P 1'
#
loop_
_entity.id
_entity.type
_entity.pdbx_description
1 polymer ?
#
loop_
_entity_poly.entity_id
_entity_poly.type
_entity_poly.pdbx_seq_one_letter_code
_entity_poly.pdbx_strand_id
1 'polypeptide(L)' 'MCKYRCYVRWTSGGKEYLSNFTTETNNGVSWLYSDITKSYNNQLRYTIDGKLINVEVEEIDS' A
#
# COMPACT_ATOMS: atom_id res chain seq x y z
N MET A 1 -3.98 -5.56 -18.82
CA MET A 1 -3.68 -4.59 -17.76
C MET A 1 -4.70 -4.83 -16.68
N CYS A 2 -4.25 -5.26 -15.51
CA CYS A 2 -5.15 -5.62 -14.41
C CYS A 2 -5.42 -4.40 -13.55
N LYS A 3 -6.63 -4.31 -13.02
CA LYS A 3 -7.04 -3.24 -12.11
C LYS A 3 -7.06 -3.77 -10.69
N TYR A 4 -6.46 -3.01 -9.78
CA TYR A 4 -6.32 -3.39 -8.39
C TYR A 4 -6.96 -2.37 -7.47
N ARG A 5 -7.58 -2.86 -6.39
CA ARG A 5 -7.92 -2.08 -5.20
C ARG A 5 -6.90 -2.38 -4.11
N CYS A 6 -6.35 -1.32 -3.54
CA CYS A 6 -5.28 -1.40 -2.56
C CYS A 6 -5.71 -0.75 -1.25
N TYR A 7 -5.39 -1.40 -0.14
CA TYR A 7 -5.57 -0.86 1.21
C TYR A 7 -4.24 -0.90 1.96
N VAL A 8 -3.88 0.21 2.60
CA VAL A 8 -2.63 0.33 3.35
C VAL A 8 -2.93 0.84 4.75
N ARG A 9 -2.65 0.01 5.76
CA ARG A 9 -2.76 0.37 7.18
C ARG A 9 -1.39 0.77 7.72
N TRP A 10 -1.32 1.89 8.41
CA TRP A 10 -0.08 2.41 9.00
C TRP A 10 -0.36 3.23 10.26
N THR A 11 0.64 3.41 11.11
CA THR A 11 0.55 4.25 12.31
C THR A 11 1.44 5.48 12.23
N SER A 12 1.02 6.56 12.91
CA SER A 12 1.89 7.69 13.24
C SER A 12 1.33 8.44 14.45
N GLY A 13 2.20 8.91 15.35
CA GLY A 13 1.79 9.65 16.55
C GLY A 13 0.80 8.89 17.45
N GLY A 14 0.90 7.56 17.52
CA GLY A 14 0.01 6.71 18.33
C GLY A 14 -1.39 6.48 17.75
N LYS A 15 -1.65 6.93 16.51
CA LYS A 15 -2.92 6.70 15.79
C LYS A 15 -2.71 5.77 14.61
N GLU A 16 -3.74 5.02 14.26
CA GLU A 16 -3.80 4.19 13.06
C GLU A 16 -4.54 4.92 11.92
N TYR A 17 -4.06 4.72 10.70
CA TYR A 17 -4.57 5.32 9.47
C TYR A 17 -4.78 4.23 8.42
N LEU A 18 -5.80 4.41 7.58
CA LEU A 18 -6.11 3.56 6.44
C LEU A 18 -6.13 4.39 5.16
N SER A 19 -5.19 4.13 4.26
CA SER A 19 -5.20 4.65 2.90
C SER A 19 -5.87 3.63 1.98
N ASN A 20 -6.79 4.07 1.12
CA ASN A 20 -7.40 3.24 0.09
C ASN A 20 -7.25 3.91 -1.28
N PHE A 21 -6.92 3.14 -2.31
CA PHE A 21 -6.80 3.64 -3.68
C PHE A 21 -6.94 2.51 -4.70
N THR A 22 -7.16 2.90 -5.96
CA THR A 22 -7.14 1.97 -7.10
C THR A 22 -5.97 2.27 -8.00
N THR A 23 -5.38 1.25 -8.62
CA THR A 23 -4.30 1.41 -9.59
C THR A 23 -4.40 0.36 -10.69
N GLU A 24 -3.75 0.62 -11.82
CA GLU A 24 -3.74 -0.26 -12.99
C GLU A 24 -2.29 -0.59 -13.36
N THR A 25 -1.97 -1.87 -13.57
CA THR A 25 -0.63 -2.32 -13.93
C THR A 25 -0.66 -3.63 -14.70
N ASN A 26 0.41 -3.93 -15.45
CA ASN A 26 0.60 -5.23 -16.10
C ASN A 26 1.32 -6.23 -15.17
N ASN A 27 1.77 -5.79 -14.01
CA ASN A 27 2.41 -6.64 -13.01
C ASN A 27 1.38 -7.30 -12.11
N GLY A 28 1.69 -8.49 -11.60
CA GLY A 28 0.78 -9.22 -10.71
C GLY A 28 0.74 -8.68 -9.27
N VAL A 29 -0.21 -9.21 -8.49
CA VAL A 29 -0.47 -8.86 -7.07
C VAL A 29 0.80 -8.83 -6.21
N SER A 30 1.65 -9.86 -6.30
CA SER A 30 2.87 -9.95 -5.48
C SER A 30 3.86 -8.82 -5.75
N TRP A 31 3.98 -8.39 -7.02
CA TRP A 31 4.83 -7.26 -7.38
C TRP A 31 4.24 -5.96 -6.82
N LEU A 32 2.94 -5.75 -7.01
CA LEU A 32 2.26 -4.53 -6.54
C LEU A 32 2.28 -4.42 -5.02
N TYR A 33 2.07 -5.52 -4.30
CA TYR A 33 2.24 -5.58 -2.84
C TYR A 33 3.65 -5.15 -2.42
N SER A 34 4.70 -5.66 -3.09
CA SER A 34 6.09 -5.32 -2.79
C SER A 34 6.40 -3.85 -3.07
N ASP A 35 5.88 -3.32 -4.18
CA ASP A 35 6.07 -1.93 -4.59
C ASP A 35 5.43 -0.95 -3.58
N ILE A 36 4.16 -1.18 -3.22
CA ILE A 36 3.44 -0.40 -2.20
C ILE A 36 4.17 -0.47 -0.85
N THR A 37 4.58 -1.67 -0.44
CA THR A 37 5.30 -1.89 0.83
C THR A 37 6.60 -1.10 0.87
N LYS A 38 7.39 -1.09 -0.22
CA LYS A 38 8.64 -0.31 -0.30
C LYS A 38 8.36 1.19 -0.25
N SER A 39 7.38 1.66 -1.01
CA SER A 39 7.01 3.07 -1.07
C SER A 39 6.60 3.61 0.30
N TYR A 40 5.66 2.93 0.98
CA TYR A 40 5.19 3.35 2.30
C TYR A 40 6.28 3.25 3.38
N ASN A 41 7.08 2.17 3.41
CA ASN A 41 8.18 2.09 4.37
C ASN A 41 9.18 3.24 4.22
N ASN A 42 9.48 3.65 2.99
CA ASN A 42 10.34 4.80 2.76
C ASN A 42 9.68 6.11 3.24
N GLN A 43 8.42 6.34 2.90
CA GLN A 43 7.71 7.55 3.34
C GLN A 43 7.59 7.63 4.86
N LEU A 44 7.21 6.54 5.52
CA LEU A 44 7.04 6.49 6.98
C LEU A 44 8.37 6.59 7.73
N ARG A 45 9.44 6.02 7.19
CA ARG A 45 10.76 6.14 7.84
C ARG A 45 11.33 7.55 7.75
N TYR A 46 11.15 8.23 6.62
CA TYR A 46 11.89 9.46 6.32
C TYR A 46 11.05 10.74 6.42
N THR A 47 9.72 10.65 6.39
CA THR A 47 8.83 11.82 6.33
C THR A 47 7.83 11.85 7.47
N ILE A 48 7.22 10.71 7.80
CA ILE A 48 6.10 10.62 8.72
C ILE A 48 6.45 9.57 9.75
N ASP A 49 7.13 9.95 10.83
CA ASP A 49 7.56 9.04 11.92
C ASP A 49 6.42 8.09 12.30
N GLY A 50 6.51 6.88 11.76
CA GLY A 50 5.36 6.03 11.55
C GLY A 50 5.76 4.65 11.07
N LYS A 51 4.81 3.72 11.10
CA LYS A 51 5.08 2.30 10.85
C LYS A 51 4.01 1.68 9.96
N LEU A 52 4.44 0.95 8.94
CA LEU A 52 3.55 0.16 8.10
C LEU A 52 3.01 -1.03 8.91
N ILE A 53 1.68 -1.23 8.89
CA ILE A 53 1.02 -2.35 9.57
C ILE A 53 0.66 -3.45 8.57
N ASN A 54 -0.06 -3.11 7.50
CA ASN A 54 -0.53 -4.08 6.53
C ASN A 54 -0.73 -3.45 5.14
N VAL A 55 -0.61 -4.28 4.11
CA VAL A 55 -0.98 -3.96 2.73
C VAL A 55 -1.89 -5.07 2.22
N GLU A 56 -3.05 -4.71 1.67
CA GLU A 56 -3.98 -5.64 1.03
C GLU A 56 -4.14 -5.19 -0.43
N VAL A 57 -4.07 -6.14 -1.36
CA VAL A 57 -4.20 -5.90 -2.80
C VAL A 57 -5.21 -6.91 -3.34
N GLU A 58 -6.28 -6.40 -3.94
CA GLU A 58 -7.37 -7.17 -4.53
C GLU A 58 -7.45 -6.84 -6.02
N GLU A 59 -7.42 -7.86 -6.88
CA GLU A 59 -7.69 -7.67 -8.31
C GLU A 59 -9.20 -7.49 -8.50
N ILE A 60 -9.63 -6.39 -9.12
CA ILE A 60 -11.04 -6.01 -9.27
C ILE A 60 -11.51 -5.96 -10.72
N ASP A 61 -10.61 -6.16 -11.68
CA ASP A 61 -10.93 -6.31 -13.10
C ASP A 61 -9.76 -7.05 -13.79
N SER A 62 -10.08 -8.17 -14.46
CA SER A 62 -9.16 -9.06 -15.18
C SER A 62 -9.48 -9.07 -16.68
#